data_AF-A0AAD7S0I3-F1
#
_entry.id   AF-A0AAD7S0I3-F1
#
_cell.length_a   1.000
_cell.length_b   1.000
_cell.length_c   1.000
_cell.angle_alpha   90.00
_cell.angle_beta   90.00
_cell.angle_gamma   90.00
#
_symmetry.space_group_name_H-M   'P 1'
#
loop_
_entity.id
_entity.type
_entity.pdbx_description
1 polymer ?
#
loop_
_entity_poly.entity_id
_entity_poly.type
_entity_poly.pdbx_seq_one_letter_code
_entity_poly.pdbx_strand_id
1 'polypeptide(L)'
;MSLAKRKPTMISRAKLGEKLFTKTNDFVLTDPQMHIIKPRYNSLHDPHLRKYYHRKDVQGLLRKRSFISGENEVKCSFHEYKTYQRYLEHLKLTADRTVGEIQKARMRWFLEQQLEGLIPGDISLADMREELLEEEVDRLRQVMQMEAARMKNKDDKEDFSIEVDLLSWKVEERIRLRKIERDVRHEWNKEKQLREMQERREKKKHAAYLRKCAVCEMQIIQQVKMSEESVIEDRRKRSAQSSRASGQTERAQRRSQRARAGQGILVAEGVERRPKSKIRVTYV
;
A
#
# COMPACT_ATOMS: atom_id res chain seq x y z
N MET A 1 48.16 19.48 -53.87
CA MET A 1 47.38 18.70 -52.88
C MET A 1 45.92 19.11 -53.01
N SER A 2 45.07 18.27 -53.59
CA SER A 2 43.64 18.58 -53.74
C SER A 2 42.94 18.41 -52.40
N LEU A 3 42.35 19.50 -51.90
CA LEU A 3 41.41 19.45 -50.79
C LEU A 3 40.22 18.59 -51.22
N ALA A 4 40.16 17.36 -50.71
CA ALA A 4 39.00 16.50 -50.87
C ALA A 4 37.77 17.27 -50.36
N LYS A 5 36.90 17.70 -51.28
CA LYS A 5 35.60 18.30 -50.96
C LYS A 5 34.87 17.31 -50.07
N ARG A 6 34.74 17.61 -48.78
CA ARG A 6 33.92 16.84 -47.84
C ARG A 6 32.52 16.77 -48.44
N LYS A 7 32.02 15.56 -48.70
CA LYS A 7 30.63 15.38 -49.14
C LYS A 7 29.73 16.04 -48.07
N PRO A 8 28.73 16.84 -48.45
CA PRO A 8 27.82 17.42 -47.48
C PRO A 8 27.17 16.26 -46.70
N THR A 9 27.34 16.26 -45.37
CA THR A 9 26.71 15.31 -44.47
C THR A 9 25.21 15.44 -44.63
N MET A 10 24.62 14.49 -45.34
CA MET A 10 23.19 14.42 -45.56
C MET A 10 22.55 13.89 -44.28
N ILE A 11 21.56 14.63 -43.77
CA ILE A 11 20.86 14.27 -42.54
C ILE A 11 19.52 13.64 -42.93
N SER A 12 19.28 12.44 -42.41
CA SER A 12 18.08 11.65 -42.64
C SER A 12 17.47 11.19 -41.32
N ARG A 13 16.19 10.82 -41.34
CA ARG A 13 15.48 10.30 -40.15
C ARG A 13 15.11 8.83 -40.24
N ALA A 14 14.70 8.38 -41.43
CA ALA A 14 14.28 7.00 -41.71
C ALA A 14 14.32 6.76 -43.22
N LYS A 15 14.18 5.49 -43.64
CA LYS A 15 14.09 5.13 -45.05
C LYS A 15 12.72 5.47 -45.64
N LEU A 16 12.67 5.53 -46.96
CA LEU A 16 11.47 5.85 -47.72
C LEU A 16 10.35 4.82 -47.46
N GLY A 17 9.20 5.31 -47.02
CA GLY A 17 8.03 4.49 -46.68
C GLY A 17 8.15 3.73 -45.36
N GLU A 18 9.14 4.05 -44.52
CA GLU A 18 9.18 3.59 -43.13
C GLU A 18 8.49 4.60 -42.22
N LYS A 19 7.72 4.06 -41.26
CA LYS A 19 6.98 4.88 -40.29
C LYS A 19 7.98 5.55 -39.36
N LEU A 20 7.91 6.89 -39.29
CA LEU A 20 8.81 7.66 -38.44
C LEU A 20 8.46 7.55 -36.94
N PHE A 21 7.18 7.46 -36.60
CA PHE A 21 6.72 7.48 -35.21
C PHE A 21 6.07 6.15 -34.84
N THR A 22 6.37 5.63 -33.65
CA THR A 22 5.78 4.40 -33.13
C THR A 22 4.26 4.60 -32.94
N LYS A 23 3.44 3.55 -33.14
CA LYS A 23 2.03 3.60 -32.72
C LYS A 23 2.00 3.51 -31.20
N THR A 24 2.15 4.62 -30.49
CA THR A 24 1.69 4.69 -29.11
C THR A 24 0.18 4.80 -29.19
N ASN A 25 -0.53 3.69 -28.99
CA ASN A 25 -2.00 3.67 -28.96
C ASN A 25 -2.56 4.39 -27.71
N ASP A 26 -1.68 4.82 -26.80
CA ASP A 26 -2.05 5.36 -25.51
C ASP A 26 -1.75 6.86 -25.45
N PHE A 27 -2.68 7.62 -24.88
CA PHE A 27 -2.50 9.02 -24.54
C PHE A 27 -1.32 9.15 -23.58
N VAL A 28 -0.24 9.80 -24.03
CA VAL A 28 0.95 10.01 -23.20
C VAL A 28 0.63 11.11 -22.20
N LEU A 29 0.28 10.72 -20.96
CA LEU A 29 -0.06 11.66 -19.86
C LEU A 29 1.09 12.63 -19.53
N THR A 30 2.33 12.29 -19.86
CA THR A 30 3.49 13.16 -19.64
C THR A 30 3.63 14.28 -20.68
N ASP A 31 2.96 14.17 -21.83
CA ASP A 31 2.95 15.20 -22.87
C ASP A 31 1.54 15.36 -23.50
N PRO A 32 0.57 15.90 -22.73
CA PRO A 32 -0.82 16.01 -23.17
C PRO A 32 -1.02 16.83 -24.46
N GLN A 33 -0.11 17.76 -24.74
CA GLN A 33 -0.16 18.65 -25.90
C GLN A 33 0.82 18.24 -27.02
N MET A 34 1.46 17.07 -26.93
CA MET A 34 2.45 16.57 -27.90
C MET A 34 3.56 17.61 -28.23
N HIS A 35 4.09 18.30 -27.21
CA HIS A 35 5.20 19.23 -27.40
C HIS A 35 6.49 18.53 -27.84
N ILE A 36 6.69 17.28 -27.46
CA ILE A 36 7.88 16.49 -27.78
C ILE A 36 7.90 16.13 -29.26
N ILE A 37 6.73 15.90 -29.86
CA ILE A 37 6.57 15.77 -31.31
C ILE A 37 5.32 16.50 -31.75
N LYS A 38 5.47 17.51 -32.60
CA LYS A 38 4.36 17.95 -33.45
C LYS A 38 4.31 17.04 -34.68
N PRO A 39 3.37 16.09 -34.79
CA PRO A 39 3.32 15.19 -35.94
C PRO A 39 2.89 15.98 -37.17
N ARG A 40 3.85 16.51 -37.92
CA ARG A 40 3.59 16.98 -39.28
C ARG A 40 3.59 15.77 -40.19
N TYR A 41 2.44 15.52 -40.82
CA TYR A 41 2.33 14.44 -41.79
C TYR A 41 3.36 14.64 -42.90
N ASN A 42 4.15 13.60 -43.16
CA ASN A 42 5.07 13.54 -44.28
C ASN A 42 4.80 12.25 -45.03
N SER A 43 4.30 12.38 -46.26
CA SER A 43 3.92 11.25 -47.10
C SER A 43 5.10 10.32 -47.40
N LEU A 44 6.34 10.83 -47.44
CA LEU A 44 7.54 10.01 -47.66
C LEU A 44 7.80 8.99 -46.53
N HIS A 45 7.20 9.16 -45.36
CA HIS A 45 7.27 8.23 -44.23
C HIS A 45 5.99 7.41 -44.03
N ASP A 46 5.07 7.43 -45.00
CA ASP A 46 3.81 6.70 -44.92
C ASP A 46 4.01 5.24 -45.38
N PRO A 47 3.81 4.23 -44.50
CA PRO A 47 3.92 2.82 -44.87
C PRO A 47 2.92 2.39 -45.94
N HIS A 48 1.76 3.04 -46.02
CA HIS A 48 0.73 2.73 -47.02
C HIS A 48 1.13 3.18 -48.42
N LEU A 49 1.96 4.22 -48.52
CA LEU A 49 2.52 4.72 -49.77
C LEU A 49 3.85 4.04 -50.15
N ARG A 50 4.35 3.11 -49.34
CA ARG A 50 5.63 2.43 -49.58
C ARG A 50 5.69 1.80 -50.98
N LYS A 51 4.63 1.09 -51.40
CA LYS A 51 4.55 0.46 -52.73
C LYS A 51 4.61 1.50 -53.87
N TYR A 52 3.99 2.66 -53.69
CA TYR A 52 3.99 3.74 -54.68
C TYR A 52 5.40 4.33 -54.85
N TYR A 53 6.08 4.62 -53.74
CA TYR A 53 7.42 5.22 -53.75
C TYR A 53 8.55 4.28 -54.22
N HIS A 54 8.35 2.97 -54.12
CA HIS A 54 9.32 1.97 -54.58
C HIS A 54 9.28 1.73 -56.11
N ARG A 55 8.36 2.36 -56.84
CA ARG A 55 8.37 2.31 -58.31
C ARG A 55 9.59 3.06 -58.85
N LYS A 56 10.29 2.47 -59.83
CA LYS A 56 11.59 2.98 -60.34
C LYS A 56 11.49 4.41 -60.89
N ASP A 57 10.38 4.74 -61.56
CA ASP A 57 10.08 6.07 -62.10
C ASP A 57 9.95 7.12 -60.99
N VAL A 58 9.13 6.84 -59.97
CA VAL A 58 8.91 7.73 -58.83
C VAL A 58 10.19 7.91 -58.02
N GLN A 59 10.89 6.82 -57.75
CA GLN A 59 12.13 6.84 -56.99
C GLN A 59 13.24 7.62 -57.72
N GLY A 60 13.33 7.47 -59.05
CA GLY A 60 14.22 8.27 -59.89
C GLY A 60 13.90 9.76 -59.82
N LEU A 61 12.61 10.13 -59.84
CA LEU A 61 12.17 11.51 -59.68
C LEU A 61 12.52 12.08 -58.30
N LEU A 62 12.31 11.32 -57.22
CA LEU A 62 12.64 11.73 -55.86
C LEU A 62 14.15 11.95 -55.66
N ARG A 63 14.99 11.08 -56.24
CA ARG A 63 16.46 11.25 -56.25
C ARG A 63 16.86 12.49 -57.05
N LYS A 64 16.31 12.67 -58.25
CA LYS A 64 16.59 13.83 -59.11
C LYS A 64 16.22 15.15 -58.44
N ARG A 65 15.10 15.17 -57.70
CA ARG A 65 14.65 16.33 -56.90
C ARG A 65 15.29 16.43 -55.51
N SER A 66 16.25 15.57 -55.19
CA SER A 66 16.98 15.59 -53.91
C SER A 66 16.11 15.40 -52.65
N PHE A 67 14.94 14.77 -52.74
CA PHE A 67 14.12 14.44 -51.56
C PHE A 67 14.66 13.23 -50.80
N ILE A 68 15.32 12.32 -51.52
CA ILE A 68 15.90 11.10 -50.96
C ILE A 68 17.38 10.97 -51.31
N SER A 69 18.09 10.18 -50.50
CA SER A 69 19.47 9.75 -50.73
C SER A 69 19.58 8.72 -51.85
N GLY A 70 20.82 8.40 -52.24
CA GLY A 70 21.13 7.20 -53.02
C GLY A 70 20.67 5.91 -52.32
N GLU A 71 20.73 5.89 -50.98
CA GLU A 71 20.31 4.77 -50.12
C GLU A 71 18.81 4.80 -49.76
N ASN A 72 18.00 5.60 -50.48
CA ASN A 72 16.55 5.76 -50.24
C ASN A 72 16.19 6.33 -48.86
N GLU A 73 17.13 7.00 -48.19
CA GLU A 73 16.85 7.73 -46.96
C GLU A 73 16.15 9.05 -47.27
N VAL A 74 15.13 9.41 -46.49
CA VAL A 74 14.42 10.68 -46.67
C VAL A 74 15.24 11.81 -46.07
N LYS A 75 15.59 12.81 -46.89
CA LYS A 75 16.32 13.99 -46.42
C LYS A 75 15.43 14.83 -45.52
N CYS A 76 16.03 15.42 -44.49
CA CYS A 76 15.33 16.29 -43.56
C CYS A 76 16.16 17.54 -43.25
N SER A 77 15.50 18.54 -42.68
CA SER A 77 16.19 19.69 -42.08
C SER A 77 16.88 19.29 -40.77
N PHE A 78 17.92 20.04 -40.39
CA PHE A 78 18.59 19.84 -39.11
C PHE A 78 17.63 19.95 -37.91
N HIS A 79 16.66 20.87 -37.98
CA HIS A 79 15.66 21.05 -36.95
C HIS A 79 14.76 19.81 -36.81
N GLU A 80 14.28 19.25 -37.92
CA GLU A 80 13.49 18.02 -37.91
C GLU A 80 14.25 16.81 -37.38
N TYR A 81 15.53 16.70 -37.74
CA TYR A 81 16.41 15.67 -37.21
C TYR A 81 16.56 15.77 -35.70
N LYS A 82 16.84 16.97 -35.17
CA LYS A 82 16.99 17.19 -33.73
C LYS A 82 15.70 16.92 -32.96
N THR A 83 14.55 17.33 -33.49
CA THR A 83 13.25 17.00 -32.90
C THR A 83 13.02 15.49 -32.86
N TYR A 84 13.38 14.78 -33.95
CA TYR A 84 13.27 13.33 -33.99
C TYR A 84 14.24 12.63 -33.01
N GLN A 85 15.48 13.10 -32.86
CA GLN A 85 16.41 12.57 -31.86
C GLN A 85 15.85 12.71 -30.43
N ARG A 86 15.32 13.89 -30.08
CA ARG A 86 14.68 14.12 -28.76
C ARG A 86 13.50 13.18 -28.52
N TYR A 87 12.73 12.88 -29.56
CA TYR A 87 11.65 11.90 -29.46
C TYR A 87 12.18 10.49 -29.16
N LEU A 88 13.20 10.02 -29.89
CA LEU A 88 13.78 8.70 -29.65
C LEU A 88 14.36 8.60 -28.23
N GLU A 89 15.04 9.65 -27.76
CA GLU A 89 15.52 9.74 -26.38
C GLU A 89 14.37 9.65 -25.38
N HIS A 90 13.28 10.39 -25.60
CA HIS A 90 12.11 10.32 -24.73
C HIS A 90 11.49 8.93 -24.70
N LEU A 91 11.30 8.28 -25.86
CA LEU A 91 10.79 6.92 -25.93
C LEU A 91 11.66 5.95 -25.13
N LYS A 92 12.99 6.03 -25.31
CA LYS A 92 13.94 5.21 -24.57
C LYS A 92 13.81 5.43 -23.07
N LEU A 93 13.83 6.68 -22.61
CA LEU A 93 13.68 7.02 -21.20
C LEU A 93 12.36 6.53 -20.61
N THR A 94 11.25 6.64 -21.35
CA THR A 94 9.95 6.13 -20.88
C THR A 94 9.93 4.62 -20.78
N ALA A 95 10.50 3.90 -21.74
CA ALA A 95 10.59 2.44 -21.71
C ALA A 95 11.51 1.98 -20.56
N ASP A 96 12.66 2.63 -20.39
CA ASP A 96 13.59 2.32 -19.30
C ASP A 96 12.93 2.60 -17.94
N ARG A 97 12.11 3.65 -17.82
CA ARG A 97 11.37 3.94 -16.60
C ARG A 97 10.34 2.85 -16.30
N THR A 98 9.51 2.48 -17.27
CA THR A 98 8.44 1.48 -17.06
C THR A 98 9.02 0.11 -16.73
N VAL A 99 10.07 -0.32 -17.44
CA VAL A 99 10.79 -1.57 -17.14
C VAL A 99 11.35 -1.53 -15.71
N GLY A 100 11.98 -0.42 -15.31
CA GLY A 100 12.53 -0.27 -13.97
C GLY A 100 11.46 -0.31 -12.88
N GLU A 101 10.29 0.29 -13.11
CA GLU A 101 9.14 0.25 -12.20
C GLU A 101 8.57 -1.18 -12.06
N ILE A 102 8.45 -1.91 -13.17
CA ILE A 102 7.99 -3.31 -13.17
C ILE A 102 8.98 -4.22 -12.43
N GLN A 103 10.28 -4.13 -12.75
CA GLN A 103 11.33 -4.90 -12.07
C GLN A 103 11.34 -4.60 -10.57
N LYS A 104 11.23 -3.31 -10.18
CA LYS A 104 11.14 -2.89 -8.78
C LYS A 104 9.93 -3.49 -8.08
N ALA A 105 8.76 -3.44 -8.70
CA ALA A 105 7.53 -4.03 -8.15
C ALA A 105 7.66 -5.55 -7.97
N ARG A 106 8.28 -6.24 -8.94
CA ARG A 106 8.49 -7.70 -8.86
C ARG A 106 9.46 -8.09 -7.74
N MET A 107 10.54 -7.32 -7.53
CA MET A 107 11.44 -7.52 -6.39
C MET A 107 10.77 -7.24 -5.04
N ARG A 108 9.87 -6.25 -4.96
CA ARG A 108 9.08 -6.02 -3.73
C ARG A 108 8.14 -7.19 -3.45
N TRP A 109 7.39 -7.60 -4.47
CA TRP A 109 6.49 -8.74 -4.37
C TRP A 109 7.24 -9.99 -3.88
N PHE A 110 8.45 -10.25 -4.38
CA PHE A 110 9.30 -11.33 -3.88
C PHE A 110 9.54 -11.25 -2.35
N LEU A 111 9.87 -10.07 -1.82
CA LEU A 111 10.06 -9.88 -0.38
C LEU A 111 8.78 -10.09 0.43
N GLU A 112 7.64 -9.69 -0.11
CA GLU A 112 6.33 -9.92 0.50
C GLU A 112 6.01 -11.41 0.58
N GLN A 113 6.27 -12.15 -0.51
CA GLN A 113 6.07 -13.60 -0.55
C GLN A 113 7.01 -14.37 0.38
N GLN A 114 8.25 -13.88 0.59
CA GLN A 114 9.15 -14.43 1.61
C GLN A 114 8.61 -14.23 3.03
N LEU A 115 8.00 -13.08 3.31
CA LEU A 115 7.38 -12.81 4.61
C LEU A 115 6.18 -13.74 4.88
N GLU A 116 5.42 -14.06 3.84
CA GLU A 116 4.28 -14.98 3.89
C GLU A 116 4.70 -16.47 3.98
N GLY A 117 6.00 -16.76 3.83
CA GLY A 117 6.53 -18.12 3.88
C GLY A 117 6.29 -18.94 2.60
N LEU A 118 5.82 -18.30 1.53
CA LEU A 118 5.60 -18.94 0.22
C LEU A 118 6.91 -19.16 -0.54
N ILE A 119 7.88 -18.28 -0.30
CA ILE A 119 9.23 -18.40 -0.86
C ILE A 119 10.20 -18.76 0.27
N PRO A 120 10.97 -19.85 0.12
CA PRO A 120 12.02 -20.23 1.06
C PRO A 120 13.02 -19.08 1.31
N GLY A 121 13.47 -18.94 2.57
CA GLY A 121 14.34 -17.84 3.00
C GLY A 121 15.80 -17.95 2.53
N ASP A 122 16.19 -19.10 1.99
CA ASP A 122 17.47 -19.37 1.33
C ASP A 122 17.57 -18.71 -0.05
N ILE A 123 16.44 -18.47 -0.72
CA ILE A 123 16.41 -17.72 -1.98
C ILE A 123 16.56 -16.24 -1.66
N SER A 124 17.58 -15.59 -2.22
CA SER A 124 17.88 -14.20 -1.94
C SER A 124 17.35 -13.27 -3.04
N LEU A 125 17.29 -11.97 -2.74
CA LEU A 125 17.08 -10.94 -3.76
C LEU A 125 18.14 -10.96 -4.87
N ALA A 126 19.33 -11.51 -4.59
CA ALA A 126 20.36 -11.67 -5.62
C ALA A 126 19.98 -12.75 -6.63
N ASP A 127 19.31 -13.82 -6.19
CA ASP A 127 18.83 -14.88 -7.08
C ASP A 127 17.69 -14.37 -7.96
N MET A 128 16.75 -13.62 -7.36
CA MET A 128 15.69 -12.93 -8.10
C MET A 128 16.25 -11.95 -9.15
N ARG A 129 17.35 -11.25 -8.82
CA ARG A 129 18.05 -10.38 -9.78
C ARG A 129 18.62 -11.18 -10.96
N GLU A 130 19.28 -12.30 -10.69
CA GLU A 130 19.84 -13.14 -11.77
C GLU A 130 18.72 -13.76 -12.62
N GLU A 131 17.58 -14.14 -12.03
CA GLU A 131 16.40 -14.60 -12.76
C GLU A 131 15.87 -13.52 -13.71
N LEU A 132 15.68 -12.28 -13.22
CA LEU A 132 15.25 -11.16 -14.05
C LEU A 132 16.22 -10.87 -15.19
N LEU A 133 17.52 -10.96 -14.92
CA LEU A 133 18.56 -10.75 -15.93
C LEU A 133 18.51 -11.82 -17.02
N GLU A 134 18.34 -13.09 -16.64
CA GLU A 134 18.29 -14.20 -17.60
C GLU A 134 17.02 -14.15 -18.45
N GLU A 135 15.87 -13.82 -17.86
CA GLU A 135 14.64 -13.58 -18.62
C GLU A 135 14.80 -12.50 -19.69
N GLU A 136 15.54 -11.43 -19.40
CA GLU A 136 15.77 -10.37 -20.38
C GLU A 136 16.72 -10.77 -21.49
N VAL A 137 17.76 -11.53 -21.15
CA VAL A 137 18.64 -12.13 -22.16
C VAL A 137 17.85 -13.04 -23.10
N ASP A 138 16.93 -13.85 -22.57
CA ASP A 138 16.08 -14.71 -23.38
C ASP A 138 15.12 -13.91 -24.28
N ARG A 139 14.52 -12.83 -23.76
CA ARG A 139 13.71 -11.90 -24.56
C ARG A 139 14.52 -11.31 -25.71
N LEU A 140 15.75 -10.88 -25.44
CA LEU A 140 16.64 -10.34 -26.48
C LEU A 140 16.98 -11.41 -27.52
N ARG A 141 17.37 -12.62 -27.10
CA ARG A 141 17.63 -13.74 -28.02
C ARG A 141 16.43 -14.03 -28.93
N GLN A 142 15.22 -14.01 -28.40
CA GLN A 142 14.00 -14.22 -29.20
C GLN A 142 13.79 -13.12 -30.24
N VAL A 143 14.00 -11.85 -29.87
CA VAL A 143 13.92 -10.72 -30.82
C VAL A 143 14.96 -10.88 -31.93
N MET A 144 16.19 -11.21 -31.57
CA MET A 144 17.28 -11.41 -32.53
C MET A 144 17.00 -12.57 -33.49
N GLN A 145 16.46 -13.69 -32.98
CA GLN A 145 16.04 -14.83 -33.81
C GLN A 145 14.89 -14.44 -34.77
N MET A 146 13.92 -13.67 -34.30
CA MET A 146 12.83 -13.17 -35.13
C MET A 146 13.31 -12.21 -36.22
N GLU A 147 14.27 -11.33 -35.91
CA GLU A 147 14.88 -10.43 -36.87
C GLU A 147 15.70 -11.20 -37.91
N ALA A 148 16.51 -12.16 -37.48
CA ALA A 148 17.27 -13.04 -38.36
C ALA A 148 16.36 -13.85 -39.30
N ALA A 149 15.19 -14.30 -38.82
CA ALA A 149 14.20 -15.01 -39.64
C ALA A 149 13.49 -14.09 -40.67
N ARG A 150 13.41 -12.77 -40.39
CA ARG A 150 12.84 -11.77 -41.31
C ARG A 150 13.83 -11.33 -42.39
N MET A 151 15.13 -11.44 -42.12
CA MET A 151 16.20 -11.13 -43.07
C MET A 151 16.21 -12.17 -44.20
N LYS A 152 15.83 -11.74 -45.41
CA LYS A 152 15.77 -12.62 -46.61
C LYS A 152 17.10 -12.78 -47.34
N ASN A 153 18.08 -11.91 -47.09
CA ASN A 153 19.36 -11.90 -47.80
C ASN A 153 20.45 -12.58 -46.98
N LYS A 154 21.29 -13.39 -47.63
CA LYS A 154 22.42 -14.10 -47.01
C LYS A 154 23.61 -13.18 -46.70
N ASP A 155 23.74 -12.07 -47.41
CA ASP A 155 24.92 -11.18 -47.35
C ASP A 155 24.92 -10.26 -46.11
N ASP A 156 23.78 -10.07 -45.45
CA ASP A 156 23.66 -9.27 -44.21
C ASP A 156 23.90 -10.09 -42.92
N LYS A 157 24.33 -11.36 -43.04
CA LYS A 157 24.47 -12.28 -41.89
C LYS A 157 25.82 -12.21 -41.16
N GLU A 158 26.85 -11.64 -41.78
CA GLU A 158 28.23 -11.90 -41.36
C GLU A 158 28.91 -10.84 -40.48
N ASP A 159 28.28 -9.70 -40.14
CA ASP A 159 28.99 -8.67 -39.36
C ASP A 159 28.16 -8.10 -38.22
N PHE A 160 27.81 -8.96 -37.26
CA PHE A 160 27.19 -8.51 -36.04
C PHE A 160 27.99 -9.08 -34.88
N SER A 161 28.75 -8.19 -34.24
CA SER A 161 29.45 -8.40 -32.96
C SER A 161 28.46 -8.58 -31.79
N ILE A 162 27.40 -9.37 -32.03
CA ILE A 162 26.23 -9.62 -31.18
C ILE A 162 26.65 -10.02 -29.78
N GLU A 163 27.63 -10.91 -29.70
CA GLU A 163 28.01 -11.53 -28.44
C GLU A 163 28.75 -10.56 -27.52
N VAL A 164 29.59 -9.68 -28.09
CA VAL A 164 30.27 -8.61 -27.35
C VAL A 164 29.25 -7.55 -26.89
N ASP A 165 28.31 -7.18 -27.76
CA ASP A 165 27.26 -6.21 -27.43
C ASP A 165 26.28 -6.77 -26.37
N LEU A 166 25.96 -8.06 -26.42
CA LEU A 166 25.11 -8.74 -25.44
C LEU A 166 25.79 -8.82 -24.08
N LEU A 167 27.09 -9.10 -24.03
CA LEU A 167 27.87 -9.10 -22.78
C LEU A 167 27.92 -7.71 -22.16
N SER A 168 28.16 -6.68 -22.97
CA SER A 168 28.14 -5.28 -22.51
C SER A 168 26.76 -4.92 -21.93
N TRP A 169 25.69 -5.26 -22.65
CA TRP A 169 24.32 -5.05 -22.21
C TRP A 169 24.01 -5.80 -20.90
N LYS A 170 24.42 -7.08 -20.79
CA LYS A 170 24.21 -7.89 -19.57
C LYS A 170 24.91 -7.27 -18.35
N VAL A 171 26.09 -6.68 -18.54
CA VAL A 171 26.81 -5.96 -17.48
C VAL A 171 26.07 -4.68 -17.06
N GLU A 172 25.64 -3.87 -18.02
CA GLU A 172 24.88 -2.64 -17.75
C GLU A 172 23.56 -2.93 -17.03
N GLU A 173 22.80 -3.92 -17.49
CA GLU A 173 21.53 -4.29 -16.89
C GLU A 173 21.73 -4.88 -15.49
N ARG A 174 22.77 -5.68 -15.27
CA ARG A 174 23.12 -6.16 -13.91
C ARG A 174 23.48 -5.00 -12.98
N ILE A 175 24.15 -3.95 -13.46
CA ILE A 175 24.42 -2.74 -12.65
C ILE A 175 23.11 -2.04 -12.30
N ARG A 176 22.21 -1.89 -13.27
CA ARG A 176 20.89 -1.27 -13.08
C ARG A 176 20.04 -2.04 -12.08
N LEU A 177 19.91 -3.35 -12.25
CA LEU A 177 19.15 -4.21 -11.34
C LEU A 177 19.73 -4.20 -9.92
N ARG A 178 21.06 -4.15 -9.76
CA ARG A 178 21.70 -3.97 -8.44
C ARG A 178 21.36 -2.63 -7.78
N LYS A 179 21.13 -1.58 -8.57
CA LYS A 179 20.66 -0.30 -8.04
C LYS A 179 19.22 -0.42 -7.54
N ILE A 180 18.34 -1.01 -8.36
CA ILE A 180 16.95 -1.29 -7.98
C ILE A 180 16.88 -2.15 -6.72
N GLU A 181 17.68 -3.21 -6.64
CA GLU A 181 17.75 -4.10 -5.47
C GLU A 181 18.09 -3.34 -4.19
N ARG A 182 19.10 -2.46 -4.24
CA ARG A 182 19.49 -1.62 -3.10
C ARG A 182 18.36 -0.68 -2.69
N ASP A 183 17.69 -0.06 -3.66
CA ASP A 183 16.59 0.86 -3.41
C ASP A 183 15.39 0.13 -2.78
N VAL A 184 15.04 -1.05 -3.30
CA VAL A 184 13.98 -1.92 -2.75
C VAL A 184 14.31 -2.32 -1.32
N ARG A 185 15.54 -2.80 -1.06
CA ARG A 185 15.97 -3.21 0.28
C ARG A 185 15.91 -2.05 1.27
N HIS A 186 16.35 -0.86 0.86
CA HIS A 186 16.32 0.34 1.69
C HIS A 186 14.89 0.77 2.04
N GLU A 187 14.02 0.84 1.04
CA GLU A 187 12.63 1.23 1.21
C GLU A 187 11.87 0.20 2.06
N TRP A 188 12.10 -1.09 1.84
CA TRP A 188 11.53 -2.18 2.62
C TRP A 188 11.92 -2.08 4.11
N ASN A 189 13.22 -1.88 4.38
CA ASN A 189 13.71 -1.75 5.75
C ASN A 189 13.13 -0.53 6.46
N LYS A 190 13.03 0.61 5.77
CA LYS A 190 12.38 1.81 6.29
C LYS A 190 10.92 1.57 6.64
N GLU A 191 10.20 0.90 5.75
CA GLU A 191 8.79 0.60 5.96
C GLU A 191 8.60 -0.33 7.16
N LYS A 192 9.42 -1.38 7.26
CA LYS A 192 9.42 -2.28 8.43
C LYS A 192 9.65 -1.52 9.74
N GLN A 193 10.65 -0.63 9.78
CA GLN A 193 10.92 0.20 10.95
C GLN A 193 9.75 1.11 11.31
N LEU A 194 9.07 1.69 10.31
CA LEU A 194 7.89 2.52 10.54
C LEU A 194 6.73 1.71 11.12
N ARG A 195 6.46 0.51 10.57
CA ARG A 195 5.43 -0.40 11.09
C ARG A 195 5.72 -0.78 12.55
N GLU A 196 6.95 -1.18 12.87
CA GLU A 196 7.35 -1.51 14.24
C GLU A 196 7.20 -0.33 15.20
N MET A 197 7.55 0.89 14.75
CA MET A 197 7.38 2.10 15.55
C MET A 197 5.90 2.40 15.82
N GLN A 198 5.03 2.27 14.81
CA GLN A 198 3.59 2.45 14.93
C GLN A 198 2.98 1.43 15.89
N GLU A 199 3.30 0.15 15.71
CA GLU A 199 2.82 -0.93 16.57
C GLU A 199 3.25 -0.71 18.03
N ARG A 200 4.50 -0.26 18.28
CA ARG A 200 4.96 0.11 19.62
C ARG A 200 4.17 1.27 20.21
N ARG A 201 3.83 2.29 19.41
CA ARG A 201 3.01 3.42 19.86
C ARG A 201 1.60 2.96 20.21
N GLU A 202 1.01 2.09 19.40
CA GLU A 202 -0.31 1.51 19.66
C GLU A 202 -0.32 0.63 20.91
N LYS A 203 0.66 -0.27 21.07
CA LYS A 203 0.85 -1.06 22.30
C LYS A 203 0.98 -0.18 23.53
N LYS A 204 1.73 0.93 23.46
CA LYS A 204 1.83 1.90 24.56
C LYS A 204 0.50 2.59 24.87
N LYS A 205 -0.26 3.00 23.84
CA LYS A 205 -1.60 3.58 24.00
C LYS A 205 -2.55 2.57 24.65
N HIS A 206 -2.56 1.33 24.17
CA HIS A 206 -3.39 0.26 24.71
C HIS A 206 -3.03 -0.06 26.17
N ALA A 207 -1.74 -0.19 26.49
CA ALA A 207 -1.28 -0.39 27.87
C ALA A 207 -1.61 0.80 28.79
N ALA A 208 -1.56 2.04 28.29
CA ALA A 208 -1.99 3.20 29.05
C ALA A 208 -3.51 3.21 29.31
N TYR A 209 -4.30 2.78 28.32
CA TYR A 209 -5.75 2.62 28.46
C TYR A 209 -6.08 1.56 29.51
N LEU A 210 -5.49 0.36 29.41
CA LEU A 210 -5.69 -0.72 30.40
C LEU A 210 -5.34 -0.27 31.83
N ARG A 211 -4.24 0.48 32.00
CA ARG A 211 -3.87 1.05 33.31
C ARG A 211 -4.92 2.03 33.84
N LYS A 212 -5.51 2.88 32.99
CA LYS A 212 -6.59 3.79 33.39
C LYS A 212 -7.86 3.02 33.79
N CYS A 213 -8.22 1.98 33.05
CA CYS A 213 -9.34 1.10 33.39
C CYS A 213 -9.13 0.46 34.77
N ALA A 214 -7.97 -0.14 35.03
CA ALA A 214 -7.66 -0.77 36.31
C ALA A 214 -7.73 0.23 37.49
N VAL A 215 -7.27 1.47 37.31
CA VAL A 215 -7.40 2.51 38.35
C VAL A 215 -8.87 2.85 38.63
N CYS A 216 -9.68 2.98 37.58
CA CYS A 216 -11.11 3.26 37.72
C CYS A 216 -11.83 2.10 38.43
N GLU A 217 -11.54 0.85 38.05
CA GLU A 217 -12.06 -0.35 38.72
C GLU A 217 -11.70 -0.36 40.22
N MET A 218 -10.45 -0.06 40.56
CA MET A 218 -10.01 0.03 41.96
C MET A 218 -10.74 1.14 42.73
N GLN A 219 -11.00 2.28 42.10
CA GLN A 219 -11.78 3.37 42.70
C GLN A 219 -13.23 2.95 42.97
N ILE A 220 -13.87 2.26 42.02
CA ILE A 220 -15.22 1.72 42.19
C ILE A 220 -15.25 0.73 43.35
N ILE A 221 -14.32 -0.24 43.38
CA ILE A 221 -14.22 -1.21 44.48
C ILE A 221 -14.05 -0.50 45.82
N GLN A 222 -13.20 0.54 45.89
CA GLN A 222 -13.02 1.30 47.11
C GLN A 222 -14.30 2.03 47.53
N GLN A 223 -15.02 2.65 46.61
CA GLN A 223 -16.29 3.32 46.90
C GLN A 223 -17.34 2.34 47.42
N VAL A 224 -17.45 1.14 46.81
CA VAL A 224 -18.34 0.08 47.26
C VAL A 224 -17.98 -0.34 48.70
N LYS A 225 -16.70 -0.60 48.99
CA LYS A 225 -16.25 -0.95 50.36
C LYS A 225 -16.61 0.12 51.38
N MET A 226 -16.34 1.40 51.09
CA MET A 226 -16.68 2.50 51.99
C MET A 226 -18.21 2.60 52.21
N SER A 227 -19.02 2.34 51.18
CA SER A 227 -20.48 2.32 51.30
C SER A 227 -20.97 1.13 52.13
N GLU A 228 -20.39 -0.06 51.97
CA GLU A 228 -20.73 -1.25 52.76
C GLU A 228 -20.39 -1.06 54.24
N GLU A 229 -19.22 -0.51 54.54
CA GLU A 229 -18.80 -0.21 55.92
C GLU A 229 -19.75 0.79 56.60
N SER A 230 -20.21 1.82 55.88
CA SER A 230 -21.19 2.77 56.44
C SER A 230 -22.55 2.12 56.73
N VAL A 231 -23.03 1.23 55.84
CA VAL A 231 -24.26 0.45 56.05
C VAL A 231 -24.13 -0.49 57.24
N ILE A 232 -22.99 -1.16 57.40
CA ILE A 232 -22.71 -2.05 58.54
C ILE A 232 -22.70 -1.24 59.85
N GLU A 233 -22.05 -0.08 59.86
CA GLU A 233 -21.96 0.79 61.03
C GLU A 233 -23.34 1.35 61.44
N ASP A 234 -24.16 1.75 60.47
CA ASP A 234 -25.54 2.17 60.73
C ASP A 234 -26.39 1.03 61.29
N ARG A 235 -26.20 -0.20 60.80
CA ARG A 235 -26.88 -1.40 61.36
C ARG A 235 -26.45 -1.68 62.80
N ARG A 236 -25.16 -1.50 63.12
CA ARG A 236 -24.64 -1.60 64.50
C ARG A 236 -25.28 -0.56 65.41
N LYS A 237 -25.34 0.70 64.99
CA LYS A 237 -25.97 1.80 65.74
C LYS A 237 -27.46 1.55 66.00
N ARG A 238 -28.22 1.11 64.99
CA ARG A 238 -29.65 0.75 65.14
C ARG A 238 -29.85 -0.39 66.13
N SER A 239 -29.01 -1.42 66.07
CA SER A 239 -29.06 -2.57 67.00
C SER A 239 -28.75 -2.14 68.44
N ALA A 240 -27.75 -1.27 68.63
CA ALA A 240 -27.43 -0.68 69.93
C ALA A 240 -28.57 0.19 70.48
N GLN A 241 -29.22 1.00 69.64
CA GLN A 241 -30.38 1.79 70.04
C GLN A 241 -31.60 0.92 70.41
N SER A 242 -31.88 -0.13 69.63
CA SER A 242 -32.94 -1.10 69.92
C SER A 242 -32.69 -1.82 71.25
N SER A 243 -31.45 -2.26 71.51
CA SER A 243 -31.09 -2.87 72.80
C SER A 243 -31.27 -1.90 73.99
N ARG A 244 -30.92 -0.61 73.83
CA ARG A 244 -31.17 0.42 74.86
C ARG A 244 -32.66 0.66 75.10
N ALA A 245 -33.48 0.71 74.04
CA ALA A 245 -34.93 0.84 74.16
C ALA A 245 -35.57 -0.37 74.85
N SER A 246 -35.10 -1.59 74.53
CA SER A 246 -35.54 -2.82 75.20
C SER A 246 -35.16 -2.87 76.68
N GLY A 247 -33.93 -2.43 77.04
CA GLY A 247 -33.51 -2.35 78.44
C GLY A 247 -34.23 -1.27 79.25
N GLN A 248 -34.64 -0.16 78.61
CA GLN A 248 -35.47 0.87 79.24
C GLN A 248 -36.91 0.40 79.47
N THR A 249 -37.50 -0.32 78.51
CA THR A 249 -38.84 -0.91 78.65
C THR A 249 -38.86 -2.04 79.69
N GLU A 250 -37.83 -2.88 79.75
CA GLU A 250 -37.71 -3.92 80.78
C GLU A 250 -37.54 -3.30 82.19
N ARG A 251 -36.75 -2.22 82.32
CA ARG A 251 -36.64 -1.45 83.57
C ARG A 251 -37.97 -0.80 83.96
N ALA A 252 -38.74 -0.27 83.01
CA ALA A 252 -40.06 0.30 83.27
C ALA A 252 -41.07 -0.78 83.71
N GLN A 253 -41.06 -1.95 83.07
CA GLN A 253 -41.89 -3.10 83.45
C GLN A 253 -41.53 -3.61 84.85
N ARG A 254 -40.24 -3.72 85.19
CA ARG A 254 -39.80 -4.10 86.55
C ARG A 254 -40.20 -3.07 87.61
N ARG A 255 -40.18 -1.77 87.30
CA ARG A 255 -40.70 -0.71 88.19
C ARG A 255 -42.22 -0.83 88.37
N SER A 256 -42.96 -1.12 87.32
CA SER A 256 -44.42 -1.31 87.37
C SER A 256 -44.81 -2.58 88.15
N GLN A 257 -44.05 -3.67 88.02
CA GLN A 257 -44.23 -4.89 88.81
C GLN A 257 -43.89 -4.68 90.31
N ARG A 258 -42.86 -3.89 90.64
CA ARG A 258 -42.58 -3.48 92.02
C ARG A 258 -43.67 -2.60 92.62
N ALA A 259 -44.27 -1.70 91.82
CA ALA A 259 -45.41 -0.90 92.26
C ALA A 259 -46.65 -1.78 92.55
N ARG A 260 -46.87 -2.84 91.76
CA ARG A 260 -47.95 -3.81 92.00
C ARG A 260 -47.68 -4.74 93.19
N ALA A 261 -46.43 -5.07 93.49
CA ALA A 261 -46.07 -5.86 94.68
C ALA A 261 -46.18 -5.07 96.01
N GLY A 262 -46.34 -3.74 95.96
CA GLY A 262 -46.50 -2.87 97.13
C GLY A 262 -47.95 -2.56 97.52
N GLN A 263 -48.96 -3.08 96.82
CA GLN A 263 -50.37 -2.90 97.17
C GLN A 263 -51.06 -4.26 97.32
N GLY A 264 -51.04 -4.76 98.56
CA GLY A 264 -52.00 -5.73 99.05
C GLY A 264 -53.24 -5.02 99.60
N ILE A 265 -54.40 -5.41 99.05
CA ILE A 265 -55.71 -5.54 99.70
C ILE A 265 -56.41 -4.23 100.12
N LEU A 266 -57.55 -3.91 99.45
CA LEU A 266 -58.88 -3.87 100.09
C LEU A 266 -59.99 -4.00 99.01
N VAL A 267 -61.03 -4.72 99.44
CA VAL A 267 -62.20 -5.22 98.70
C VAL A 267 -63.31 -4.15 98.63
N ALA A 268 -64.11 -4.11 97.55
CA ALA A 268 -65.57 -3.94 97.62
C ALA A 268 -66.26 -4.01 96.23
N GLU A 269 -67.18 -4.99 96.14
CA GLU A 269 -68.54 -5.01 95.56
C GLU A 269 -68.92 -4.25 94.28
N GLY A 270 -69.60 -4.99 93.39
CA GLY A 270 -70.92 -4.59 92.89
C GLY A 270 -71.02 -4.05 91.46
N VAL A 271 -71.50 -4.90 90.55
CA VAL A 271 -72.76 -4.74 89.77
C VAL A 271 -72.65 -5.42 88.40
N GLU A 272 -73.61 -6.32 88.23
CA GLU A 272 -73.94 -7.20 87.14
C GLU A 272 -74.42 -6.46 85.88
N ARG A 273 -73.80 -6.72 84.71
CA ARG A 273 -74.45 -6.65 83.38
C ARG A 273 -73.82 -7.63 82.39
N ARG A 274 -74.56 -8.69 82.05
CA ARG A 274 -74.43 -9.48 80.81
C ARG A 274 -75.33 -8.86 79.71
N PRO A 275 -75.33 -9.37 78.47
CA PRO A 275 -74.20 -9.68 77.57
C PRO A 275 -74.49 -9.17 76.14
N LYS A 276 -73.50 -9.00 75.24
CA LYS A 276 -73.72 -9.19 73.78
C LYS A 276 -72.48 -9.76 73.08
N SER A 277 -72.70 -10.92 72.48
CA SER A 277 -71.91 -11.62 71.47
C SER A 277 -71.59 -10.76 70.24
N LYS A 278 -70.45 -11.03 69.57
CA LYS A 278 -70.34 -11.45 68.15
C LYS A 278 -68.86 -11.50 67.73
N ILE A 279 -68.37 -12.69 67.41
CA ILE A 279 -68.06 -13.21 66.06
C ILE A 279 -66.59 -12.98 65.66
N ARG A 280 -65.95 -14.12 65.45
CA ARG A 280 -64.61 -14.34 64.92
C ARG A 280 -64.72 -14.31 63.39
N VAL A 281 -63.92 -13.49 62.72
CA VAL A 281 -63.63 -13.68 61.29
C VAL A 281 -62.13 -13.56 61.10
N THR A 282 -61.51 -14.71 60.83
CA THR A 282 -60.21 -14.83 60.17
C THR A 282 -60.44 -14.77 58.66
N TYR A 283 -59.62 -14.00 57.94
CA TYR A 283 -59.32 -14.29 56.54
C TYR A 283 -57.81 -14.40 56.35
N VAL A 284 -57.52 -15.39 55.50
CA VAL A 284 -56.27 -15.78 54.87
C VAL A 284 -55.73 -14.66 53.99
#